data_AF-A0A1F3TWC2-F1
#
_entry.id   AF-A0A1F3TWC2-F1
#
_cell.length_a   1.000
_cell.length_b   1.000
_cell.length_c   1.000
_cell.angle_alpha   90.00
_cell.angle_beta   90.00
_cell.angle_gamma   90.00
#
_symmetry.space_group_name_H-M   'P 1'
#
loop_
_entity.id
_entity.type
_entity.pdbx_description
1 polymer ?
#
loop_
_entity_poly.entity_id
_entity_poly.type
_entity_poly.pdbx_seq_one_letter_code
_entity_poly.pdbx_strand_id
1 'polypeptide(L)'
;MKKYFTCVLIAASLLGSTSHAVSEATLAKNYQTCMDNDPSWYSRWGYYLASFNRYEAWDICRGIWSGADIAMMGCRHNKKWLKAGYHCVW
;
A
#
# COMPACT_ATOMS: atom_id res chain seq x y z
N MET A 1 4.42 25.05 -52.78
CA MET A 1 3.89 26.27 -52.13
C MET A 1 3.81 26.03 -50.64
N LYS A 2 4.42 26.92 -49.86
CA LYS A 2 4.51 26.90 -48.39
C LYS A 2 3.17 27.28 -47.75
N LYS A 3 2.83 26.66 -46.61
CA LYS A 3 2.06 27.32 -45.54
C LYS A 3 2.74 27.01 -44.22
N TYR A 4 2.99 28.06 -43.44
CA TYR A 4 3.87 28.11 -42.29
C TYR A 4 3.12 27.86 -40.96
N PHE A 5 3.81 27.17 -40.05
CA PHE A 5 3.92 27.37 -38.60
C PHE A 5 2.85 28.20 -37.86
N THR A 6 2.34 27.69 -36.73
CA THR A 6 2.84 28.06 -35.37
C THR A 6 2.07 27.32 -34.25
N CYS A 7 2.86 26.87 -33.26
CA CYS A 7 2.55 26.27 -31.96
C CYS A 7 1.43 26.89 -31.13
N VAL A 8 0.69 26.06 -30.38
CA VAL A 8 0.43 26.30 -28.96
C VAL A 8 0.73 25.01 -28.18
N LEU A 9 1.86 25.03 -27.47
CA LEU A 9 2.17 24.10 -26.37
C LEU A 9 1.19 24.37 -25.23
N ILE A 10 0.43 23.36 -24.81
CA ILE A 10 -0.02 23.28 -23.42
C ILE A 10 0.67 22.06 -22.82
N ALA A 11 1.82 22.33 -22.22
CA ALA A 11 2.46 21.44 -21.26
C ALA A 11 1.55 21.35 -20.03
N ALA A 12 0.68 20.33 -19.99
CA ALA A 12 0.08 19.88 -18.75
C ALA A 12 1.06 18.89 -18.10
N SER A 13 1.94 19.42 -17.26
CA SER A 13 2.77 18.65 -16.34
C SER A 13 1.86 17.84 -15.41
N LEU A 14 1.55 16.61 -15.82
CA LEU A 14 1.09 15.54 -14.94
C LEU A 14 2.27 15.09 -14.07
N LEU A 15 2.72 15.97 -13.16
CA LEU A 15 3.42 15.58 -11.94
C LEU A 15 2.37 15.07 -10.94
N GLY A 16 1.58 14.10 -11.38
CA GLY A 16 0.81 13.26 -10.47
C GLY A 16 1.79 12.22 -9.96
N SER A 17 2.24 12.38 -8.72
CA SER A 17 3.01 11.37 -8.00
C SER A 17 2.28 10.04 -8.14
N THR A 18 2.73 9.16 -9.04
CA THR A 18 2.24 7.80 -9.11
C THR A 18 2.65 7.17 -7.78
N SER A 19 1.72 7.16 -6.85
CA SER A 19 1.82 6.39 -5.62
C SER A 19 1.81 4.95 -6.07
N HIS A 20 2.96 4.42 -6.48
CA HIS A 20 3.07 3.06 -6.99
C HIS A 20 2.50 2.14 -5.93
N ALA A 21 1.35 1.53 -6.25
CA ALA A 21 0.76 0.52 -5.39
C ALA A 21 1.79 -0.58 -5.19
N VAL A 22 2.08 -0.92 -3.94
CA VAL A 22 2.99 -2.02 -3.61
C VAL A 22 2.27 -3.32 -3.96
N SER A 23 2.89 -4.19 -4.75
CA SER A 23 2.29 -5.47 -5.13
C SER A 23 2.08 -6.37 -3.91
N GLU A 24 1.08 -7.26 -3.97
CA GLU A 24 0.79 -8.22 -2.90
C GLU A 24 2.00 -9.09 -2.56
N ALA A 25 2.71 -9.59 -3.57
CA ALA A 25 3.95 -10.35 -3.38
C ALA A 25 5.02 -9.55 -2.62
N THR A 26 5.11 -8.24 -2.86
CA THR A 26 6.03 -7.36 -2.11
C THR A 26 5.55 -7.16 -0.68
N LEU A 27 4.24 -7.02 -0.44
CA LEU A 27 3.68 -6.92 0.91
C LEU A 27 3.94 -8.20 1.71
N ALA A 28 3.75 -9.39 1.12
CA ALA A 28 4.05 -10.67 1.76
C ALA A 28 5.54 -10.82 2.10
N LYS A 29 6.44 -10.43 1.17
CA LYS A 29 7.89 -10.43 1.44
C LYS A 29 8.27 -9.46 2.55
N ASN A 30 7.67 -8.26 2.55
CA ASN A 30 7.89 -7.27 3.59
C ASN A 30 7.36 -7.75 4.94
N TYR A 31 6.22 -8.45 4.96
CA TYR A 31 5.67 -9.06 6.17
C TYR A 31 6.65 -10.05 6.79
N GLN A 32 7.21 -10.96 5.99
CA GLN A 32 8.25 -11.86 6.46
C GLN A 32 9.47 -11.09 6.98
N THR A 33 9.91 -10.06 6.25
CA THR A 33 11.00 -9.19 6.69
C THR A 33 10.69 -8.54 8.05
N CYS A 34 9.47 -8.08 8.27
CA CYS A 34 9.06 -7.49 9.55
C CYS A 34 9.08 -8.52 10.68
N MET A 35 8.63 -9.75 10.44
CA MET A 35 8.72 -10.83 11.42
C MET A 35 10.17 -11.18 11.79
N ASP A 36 11.05 -11.28 10.78
CA ASP A 36 12.44 -11.69 10.97
C ASP A 36 13.27 -10.63 11.70
N ASN A 37 12.97 -9.35 11.49
CA ASN A 37 13.73 -8.24 12.08
C ASN A 37 13.22 -7.81 13.46
N ASP A 38 11.92 -7.97 13.73
CA ASP A 38 11.30 -7.61 15.00
C ASP A 38 10.21 -8.63 15.35
N PRO A 39 10.53 -9.72 16.06
CA PRO A 39 9.53 -10.71 16.46
C PRO A 39 8.38 -10.12 17.30
N SER A 40 8.63 -9.02 18.03
CA SER A 40 7.58 -8.32 18.78
C SER A 40 6.61 -7.53 17.90
N TRP A 41 7.01 -7.23 16.66
CA TRP A 41 6.13 -6.62 15.66
C TRP A 41 5.00 -7.58 15.28
N TYR A 42 5.29 -8.88 15.16
CA TYR A 42 4.27 -9.88 14.85
C TYR A 42 3.15 -9.89 15.89
N SER A 43 3.49 -9.92 17.18
CA SER A 43 2.48 -9.89 18.26
C SER A 43 1.69 -8.58 18.33
N ARG A 44 2.28 -7.46 17.91
CA ARG A 44 1.62 -6.14 17.94
C ARG A 44 0.72 -5.89 16.72
N TRP A 45 1.16 -6.34 15.55
CA TRP A 45 0.54 -5.97 14.27
C TRP A 45 0.33 -7.18 13.36
N GLY A 46 1.37 -7.99 13.17
CA GLY A 46 1.35 -9.08 12.19
C GLY A 46 0.24 -10.11 12.42
N TYR A 47 -0.03 -10.45 13.69
CA TYR A 47 -1.10 -11.38 14.08
C TYR A 47 -2.49 -10.96 13.57
N TYR A 48 -2.71 -9.66 13.34
CA TYR A 48 -3.99 -9.12 12.89
C TYR A 48 -4.10 -8.99 11.36
N LEU A 49 -3.16 -9.54 10.60
CA LEU A 49 -3.22 -9.52 9.13
C LEU A 49 -4.54 -10.10 8.62
N ALA A 50 -5.30 -9.27 7.92
CA ALA A 50 -6.51 -9.66 7.21
C ALA A 50 -6.18 -10.14 5.78
N SER A 51 -5.45 -9.33 5.02
CA SER A 51 -4.95 -9.71 3.70
C SER A 51 -3.81 -8.79 3.23
N PHE A 52 -3.04 -9.26 2.24
CA PHE A 52 -2.11 -8.43 1.46
C PHE A 52 -2.81 -7.68 0.32
N ASN A 53 -3.99 -8.12 -0.11
CA ASN A 53 -4.83 -7.41 -1.06
C ASN A 53 -5.74 -6.42 -0.31
N ARG A 54 -5.79 -5.17 -0.78
CA ARG A 54 -6.58 -4.11 -0.14
C ARG A 54 -8.08 -4.40 -0.18
N TYR A 55 -8.59 -4.87 -1.32
CA TYR A 55 -10.02 -5.12 -1.51
C TYR A 55 -10.46 -6.37 -0.75
N GLU A 56 -9.67 -7.43 -0.78
CA GLU A 56 -9.92 -8.62 0.04
C GLU A 56 -9.94 -8.29 1.53
N ALA A 57 -8.98 -7.48 2.01
CA ALA A 57 -9.00 -7.01 3.40
C ALA A 57 -10.28 -6.22 3.73
N TRP A 58 -10.73 -5.35 2.82
CA TRP A 58 -12.00 -4.62 2.98
C TRP A 58 -13.20 -5.56 3.10
N ASP A 59 -13.30 -6.55 2.21
CA ASP A 59 -14.40 -7.51 2.20
C ASP A 59 -14.39 -8.37 3.47
N ILE A 60 -13.21 -8.84 3.89
CA ILE A 60 -13.02 -9.56 5.15
C ILE A 60 -13.49 -8.68 6.32
N CYS A 61 -12.92 -7.48 6.48
CA CYS A 61 -13.17 -6.67 7.66
C CYS A 61 -14.64 -6.25 7.80
N ARG A 62 -15.30 -5.86 6.70
CA ARG A 62 -16.74 -5.53 6.72
C ARG A 62 -17.64 -6.74 6.88
N GLY A 63 -17.17 -7.92 6.45
CA GLY A 63 -17.85 -9.19 6.69
C GLY A 63 -17.87 -9.58 8.17
N ILE A 64 -16.84 -9.19 8.94
CA ILE A 64 -16.79 -9.49 10.37
C ILE A 64 -17.56 -8.43 11.17
N TRP A 65 -17.37 -7.13 10.93
CA TRP A 65 -17.99 -6.05 11.71
C TRP A 65 -18.67 -5.00 10.83
N SER A 66 -19.89 -4.62 11.17
CA SER A 66 -20.57 -3.50 10.52
C SER A 66 -19.84 -2.19 10.83
N GLY A 67 -19.38 -1.50 9.79
CA GLY A 67 -18.64 -0.24 9.92
C GLY A 67 -17.11 -0.39 9.99
N ALA A 68 -16.57 -1.61 9.95
CA ALA A 68 -15.12 -1.80 9.91
C ALA A 68 -14.46 -1.13 8.69
N ASP A 69 -13.26 -0.62 8.91
CA ASP A 69 -12.32 -0.13 7.90
C ASP A 69 -11.03 -0.98 7.96
N ILE A 70 -10.06 -0.66 7.11
CA ILE A 70 -8.74 -1.28 7.08
C ILE A 70 -7.65 -0.25 7.31
N ALA A 71 -6.59 -0.68 7.98
CA ALA A 71 -5.36 0.08 8.12
C ALA A 71 -4.16 -0.68 7.54
N MET A 72 -3.18 0.06 7.01
CA MET A 72 -1.93 -0.49 6.50
C MET A 72 -0.96 -0.72 7.65
N MET A 73 -0.49 -1.96 7.81
CA MET A 73 0.59 -2.27 8.74
C MET A 73 1.95 -2.24 8.05
N GLY A 74 3.00 -2.13 8.85
CA GLY A 74 4.37 -2.10 8.36
C GLY A 74 5.38 -2.03 9.49
N CYS A 75 6.66 -2.14 9.13
CA CYS A 75 7.76 -2.00 10.06
C CYS A 75 8.87 -1.11 9.47
N ARG A 76 9.78 -0.65 10.33
CA ARG A 76 10.96 0.10 9.91
C ARG A 76 12.12 -0.87 9.72
N HIS A 77 12.65 -0.97 8.50
CA HIS A 77 13.81 -1.79 8.16
C HIS A 77 14.81 -0.95 7.38
N ASN A 78 16.07 -0.93 7.79
CA ASN A 78 17.14 -0.14 7.17
C ASN A 78 16.75 1.33 6.89
N LYS A 79 16.17 1.99 7.90
CA LYS A 79 15.66 3.37 7.87
C LYS A 79 14.47 3.62 6.93
N LYS A 80 13.98 2.62 6.21
CA LYS A 80 12.79 2.70 5.34
C LYS A 80 11.56 2.10 6.02
N TRP A 81 10.38 2.64 5.73
CA TRP A 81 9.12 2.02 6.13
C TRP A 81 8.70 1.01 5.08
N LEU A 82 8.55 -0.26 5.49
CA LEU A 82 8.05 -1.33 4.65
C LEU A 82 6.57 -1.53 4.93
N LYS A 83 5.75 -1.44 3.88
CA LYS A 83 4.34 -1.81 3.93
C LYS A 83 4.22 -3.34 3.95
N ALA A 84 3.43 -3.89 4.86
CA ALA A 84 3.41 -5.32 5.18
C ALA A 84 2.00 -5.94 5.19
N GLY A 85 0.99 -5.26 4.64
CA GLY A 85 -0.38 -5.79 4.53
C GLY A 85 -1.40 -4.95 5.25
N TYR A 86 -2.63 -5.45 5.35
CA TYR A 86 -3.77 -4.73 5.89
C TYR A 86 -4.40 -5.50 7.05
N HIS A 87 -4.91 -4.78 8.05
CA HIS A 87 -5.70 -5.33 9.14
C HIS A 87 -6.99 -4.54 9.35
N CYS A 88 -7.94 -5.15 10.06
CA CYS A 88 -9.21 -4.50 10.39
C CYS A 88 -9.04 -3.45 11.50
N VAL A 89 -9.80 -2.36 11.40
CA VAL A 89 -9.96 -1.33 12.42
C VAL A 89 -11.43 -0.93 12.55
N TRP A 90 -11.81 -0.42 13.72
CA TRP A 90 -13.13 0.16 14.01
C TRP A 90 -13.08 1.68 13.89
#